data_AF-A0A3B9UTM4-F1
#
_entry.id   AF-A0A3B9UTM4-F1
#
_cell.length_a   1.000
_cell.length_b   1.000
_cell.length_c   1.000
_cell.angle_alpha   90.00
_cell.angle_beta   90.00
_cell.angle_gamma   90.00
#
_symmetry.space_group_name_H-M   'P 1'
#
loop_
_entity.id
_entity.type
_entity.pdbx_description
1 polymer ?
#
loop_
_entity_poly.entity_id
_entity_poly.type
_entity_poly.pdbx_seq_one_letter_code
_entity_poly.pdbx_strand_id
1 'polypeptide(L)'
;MYINDLTNNKTEKLKKSIIASTFVSIAAQMHINLLLTNFKISIAIILFPIFLYIFEDLDIIITTIFSAFGVYFLRVLVHFVNT
;
A
#
# COMPACT_ATOMS: atom_id res chain seq x y z
N MET A 1 -25.77 22.50 -4.67
CA MET A 1 -25.58 21.89 -3.33
C MET A 1 -25.15 20.43 -3.39
N TYR A 2 -25.72 19.59 -4.28
CA TYR A 2 -25.35 18.17 -4.46
C TYR A 2 -23.90 17.88 -4.92
N ILE A 3 -23.26 18.79 -5.67
CA ILE A 3 -21.93 18.54 -6.27
C ILE A 3 -20.82 18.53 -5.21
N ASN A 4 -20.96 19.31 -4.13
CA ASN A 4 -19.94 19.41 -3.07
C ASN A 4 -19.88 18.17 -2.16
N ASP A 5 -20.97 17.39 -2.06
CA ASP A 5 -20.98 16.17 -1.24
C ASP A 5 -20.30 15.00 -1.98
N LEU A 6 -20.52 14.92 -3.30
CA LEU A 6 -19.85 13.95 -4.16
C LEU A 6 -18.33 14.16 -4.25
N THR A 7 -17.88 15.43 -4.27
CA THR A 7 -16.44 15.74 -4.27
C THR A 7 -15.79 15.45 -2.93
N ASN A 8 -16.49 15.69 -1.81
CA ASN A 8 -16.00 15.38 -0.47
C ASN A 8 -15.78 13.87 -0.29
N ASN A 9 -16.78 13.05 -0.65
CA ASN A 9 -16.68 11.58 -0.58
C ASN A 9 -15.49 11.04 -1.42
N LYS A 10 -15.32 11.56 -2.64
CA LYS A 10 -14.23 11.13 -3.52
C LYS A 10 -12.84 11.50 -2.97
N THR A 11 -12.72 12.66 -2.33
CA THR A 11 -11.48 13.13 -1.71
C THR A 11 -11.11 12.30 -0.48
N GLU A 12 -12.11 11.93 0.32
CA GLU A 12 -11.93 11.03 1.47
C GLU A 12 -11.48 9.62 1.04
N LYS A 13 -12.07 9.08 -0.04
CA LYS A 13 -11.62 7.81 -0.65
C LYS A 13 -10.17 7.88 -1.13
N LEU A 14 -9.79 8.97 -1.80
CA LEU A 14 -8.40 9.19 -2.25
C LEU A 14 -7.43 9.32 -1.07
N LYS A 15 -7.78 10.06 -0.02
CA LYS A 15 -6.96 10.17 1.19
C LYS A 15 -6.70 8.80 1.82
N LYS A 16 -7.76 7.99 1.98
CA LYS A 16 -7.65 6.63 2.52
C LYS A 16 -6.77 5.74 1.65
N SER A 17 -6.90 5.85 0.32
CA SER A 17 -6.06 5.13 -0.66
C SER A 17 -4.59 5.49 -0.55
N ILE A 18 -4.27 6.79 -0.44
CA ILE A 18 -2.90 7.27 -0.27
C ILE A 18 -2.29 6.77 1.04
N ILE A 19 -3.03 6.86 2.15
CA ILE A 19 -2.57 6.37 3.46
C ILE A 19 -2.31 4.86 3.42
N ALA A 20 -3.27 4.07 2.92
CA ALA A 20 -3.14 2.62 2.80
C ALA A 20 -1.93 2.24 1.91
N SER A 21 -1.78 2.87 0.75
CA SER A 21 -0.66 2.61 -0.16
C SER A 21 0.70 2.93 0.47
N THR A 22 0.77 3.97 1.31
CA THR A 22 1.99 4.36 2.03
C THR A 22 2.36 3.31 3.08
N PHE A 23 1.39 2.86 3.89
CA PHE A 23 1.61 1.80 4.87
C PHE A 23 2.02 0.48 4.22
N VAL A 24 1.36 0.09 3.12
CA VAL A 24 1.70 -1.10 2.35
C VAL A 24 3.12 -0.98 1.78
N SER A 25 3.49 0.19 1.25
CA SER A 25 4.84 0.44 0.72
C SER A 25 5.92 0.28 1.79
N ILE A 26 5.70 0.85 2.98
CA ILE A 26 6.62 0.72 4.12
C ILE A 26 6.72 -0.74 4.57
N ALA A 27 5.59 -1.41 4.73
CA ALA A 27 5.53 -2.82 5.12
C ALA A 27 6.18 -3.74 4.07
N ALA A 28 6.31 -3.29 2.83
CA ALA A 28 6.93 -4.09 1.77
C ALA A 28 8.44 -4.19 1.87
N GLN A 29 9.07 -3.28 2.61
CA GLN A 29 10.49 -3.34 2.93
C GLN A 29 10.79 -4.35 4.04
N MET A 30 9.80 -4.63 4.89
CA MET A 30 9.95 -5.60 5.95
C MET A 30 9.81 -7.00 5.37
N HIS A 31 10.93 -7.73 5.33
CA HIS A 31 10.97 -9.11 4.91
C HIS A 31 11.02 -10.02 6.13
N ILE A 32 10.08 -10.96 6.22
CA ILE A 32 10.05 -12.01 7.25
C ILE A 32 10.39 -13.34 6.60
N ASN A 33 11.23 -14.12 7.29
CA ASN A 33 11.49 -15.52 6.95
C ASN A 33 10.33 -16.37 7.48
N LEU A 34 9.45 -16.83 6.60
CA LEU A 34 8.17 -17.42 7.01
C LEU A 34 8.24 -18.92 7.36
N LEU A 35 9.19 -19.68 6.82
CA LEU A 35 9.28 -21.14 7.02
C LEU A 35 10.70 -21.73 6.98
N LEU A 36 11.57 -21.19 6.13
CA LEU A 36 12.98 -21.58 5.99
C LEU A 36 13.80 -20.30 5.88
N THR A 37 15.05 -20.29 6.34
CA THR A 37 15.98 -19.13 6.33
C THR A 37 16.13 -18.47 4.93
N ASN A 38 15.70 -19.15 3.86
CA ASN A 38 15.76 -18.69 2.47
C ASN A 38 14.41 -18.18 1.90
N PHE A 39 13.29 -18.30 2.63
CA PHE A 39 11.98 -17.87 2.14
C PHE A 39 11.59 -16.50 2.71
N LYS A 40 12.12 -15.45 2.08
CA LYS A 40 11.88 -14.05 2.44
C LYS A 40 10.61 -13.54 1.77
N ILE A 41 9.53 -13.42 2.54
CA ILE A 41 8.29 -12.79 2.09
C ILE A 41 8.19 -11.39 2.68
N SER A 42 7.70 -10.46 1.87
CA SER A 42 7.38 -9.10 2.28
C SER A 42 6.06 -9.07 3.06
N ILE A 43 6.05 -8.42 4.24
CA ILE A 43 4.85 -8.27 5.09
C ILE A 43 3.69 -7.59 4.33
N ALA A 44 3.99 -6.76 3.34
CA ALA A 44 2.97 -6.14 2.49
C ALA A 44 2.01 -7.12 1.82
N ILE A 45 2.40 -8.38 1.54
CA ILE A 45 1.51 -9.36 0.91
C ILE A 45 0.33 -9.75 1.81
N ILE A 46 0.51 -9.62 3.14
CA ILE A 46 -0.52 -9.87 4.15
C ILE A 46 -1.25 -8.56 4.47
N LEU A 47 -0.50 -7.45 4.54
CA LEU A 47 -1.06 -6.16 4.92
C LEU A 47 -1.98 -5.57 3.84
N PHE A 48 -1.68 -5.81 2.56
CA PHE A 48 -2.48 -5.34 1.43
C PHE A 48 -3.93 -5.87 1.45
N PRO A 49 -4.20 -7.19 1.56
CA PRO A 49 -5.57 -7.69 1.68
C PRO A 49 -6.25 -7.28 2.99
N ILE A 50 -5.51 -7.08 4.09
CA ILE A 50 -6.06 -6.49 5.33
C ILE A 50 -6.59 -5.07 5.07
N PHE A 51 -5.82 -4.25 4.36
CA PHE A 51 -6.24 -2.89 4.02
C PHE A 51 -7.43 -2.90 3.06
N LEU A 52 -7.45 -3.81 2.10
CA LEU A 52 -8.58 -3.98 1.19
C LEU A 52 -9.86 -4.40 1.93
N TYR A 53 -9.74 -5.24 2.97
CA TYR A 53 -10.86 -5.66 3.81
C TYR A 53 -11.37 -4.54 4.74
N ILE A 54 -10.47 -3.74 5.32
CA ILE A 54 -10.84 -2.63 6.21
C ILE A 54 -11.47 -1.47 5.43
N PHE A 55 -11.03 -1.24 4.20
CA PHE A 55 -11.52 -0.17 3.35
C PHE A 55 -12.37 -0.73 2.20
N GLU A 56 -13.60 -1.13 2.51
CA GLU A 56 -14.59 -1.66 1.53
C GLU A 56 -14.89 -0.71 0.36
N ASP A 57 -14.62 0.58 0.53
CA ASP A 57 -14.94 1.66 -0.40
C ASP A 57 -13.72 2.19 -1.18
N LEU A 58 -12.58 1.50 -1.05
CA LEU A 58 -11.32 1.91 -1.65
C LEU A 58 -11.31 1.61 -3.15
N ASP A 59 -10.78 2.56 -3.92
CA ASP A 59 -10.57 2.38 -5.36
C ASP A 59 -9.37 1.45 -5.58
N ILE A 60 -9.65 0.14 -5.61
CA ILE A 60 -8.67 -0.96 -5.65
C ILE A 60 -7.60 -0.72 -6.70
N ILE A 61 -8.00 -0.26 -7.88
CA ILE A 61 -7.10 -0.04 -9.02
C ILE A 61 -6.08 1.05 -8.68
N ILE A 62 -6.55 2.18 -8.16
CA ILE A 62 -5.70 3.32 -7.79
C ILE A 62 -4.76 2.92 -6.66
N THR A 63 -5.29 2.29 -5.60
CA THR A 63 -4.49 1.89 -4.44
C THR A 63 -3.42 0.87 -4.82
N THR A 64 -3.74 -0.08 -5.70
CA THR A 64 -2.80 -1.10 -6.16
C THR A 64 -1.68 -0.48 -6.98
N ILE A 65 -1.99 0.42 -7.92
CA ILE A 65 -0.99 1.10 -8.74
C ILE A 65 -0.06 1.97 -7.89
N PHE A 66 -0.64 2.79 -7.00
CA PHE A 66 0.14 3.63 -6.07
C PHE A 66 1.00 2.79 -5.13
N SER A 67 0.44 1.71 -4.59
CA SER A 67 1.17 0.77 -3.74
C SER A 67 2.30 0.11 -4.50
N ALA A 68 2.07 -0.46 -5.69
CA ALA A 68 3.09 -1.12 -6.48
C ALA A 68 4.24 -0.18 -6.86
N PHE A 69 3.91 1.04 -7.29
CA PHE A 69 4.90 2.07 -7.61
C PHE A 69 5.70 2.49 -6.37
N GLY A 70 5.01 2.72 -5.25
CA GLY A 70 5.62 3.04 -3.97
C GLY A 70 6.57 1.95 -3.51
N VAL A 71 6.14 0.69 -3.52
CA VAL A 71 6.92 -0.48 -3.11
C VAL A 71 8.19 -0.60 -3.96
N TYR A 72 8.06 -0.45 -5.28
CA TYR A 72 9.20 -0.52 -6.19
C TYR A 72 10.20 0.60 -5.92
N PHE A 73 9.71 1.84 -5.84
CA PHE A 73 10.54 3.02 -5.57
C PHE A 73 11.28 2.91 -4.24
N LEU A 74 10.57 2.49 -3.18
CA LEU A 74 11.14 2.33 -1.85
C LEU A 74 12.17 1.18 -1.81
N ARG A 75 11.93 0.10 -2.55
CA ARG A 75 12.89 -1.01 -2.69
C ARG A 75 14.18 -0.57 -3.39
N VAL A 76 14.07 0.26 -4.43
CA VAL A 76 15.24 0.86 -5.10
C VAL A 76 16.01 1.75 -4.12
N LEU A 77 15.32 2.60 -3.36
CA LEU A 77 15.95 3.45 -2.33
C LEU A 77 16.67 2.64 -1.25
N VAL A 78 16.03 1.60 -0.70
CA VAL A 78 16.67 0.71 0.29
C VAL A 78 17.90 0.04 -0.29
N HIS A 79 17.83 -0.42 -1.54
CA HIS A 79 18.98 -1.04 -2.19
C HIS A 79 20.14 -0.06 -2.34
N PHE A 80 19.84 1.20 -2.66
CA PHE A 80 20.84 2.27 -2.79
C PHE A 80 21.47 2.67 -1.44
N VAL A 81 20.67 2.73 -0.36
CA VAL A 81 21.18 3.03 0.99
C VAL A 81 22.03 1.89 1.56
N ASN A 82 21.72 0.65 1.18
CA ASN A 82 22.47 -0.53 1.61
C ASN A 82 23.72 -0.82 0.75
N THR A 83 23.94 -0.08 -0.33
CA THR A 83 25.14 -0.19 -1.19
C THR A 83 26.16 0.87 -0.80
#